data_AF-A0AAV3ITY9-F1
#
_entry.id   AF-A0AAV3ITY9-F1
#
_cell.length_a   1.000
_cell.length_b   1.000
_cell.length_c   1.000
_cell.angle_alpha   90.00
_cell.angle_beta   90.00
_cell.angle_gamma   90.00
#
_symmetry.space_group_name_H-M   'P 1'
#
loop_
_entity.id
_entity.type
_entity.pdbx_description
1 polymer ?
#
loop_
_entity_poly.entity_id
_entity_poly.type
_entity_poly.pdbx_seq_one_letter_code
_entity_poly.pdbx_strand_id
1 'polypeptide(L)'
;RAFTNHRIQVMKTFKKGDRRSKHLKKYWRLLQKNAWELNGQHRYWRPSFRDHLTEAEIVDRLLYYDDSLKRGYEVYQVFLSAIRRQDVPEFVALLKEDYKELPEHYQPVFTTFKKYRTEIKRALRVPYSNGPIECLNNHIKVLKRIAYGFRNFQNYRERIFLYRGKYFKKTKNTTQLTKARTTTRLDKIAV
;
A
#
# COMPACT_ATOMS: atom_id res chain seq x y z
N ARG A 1 -4.59 -2.08 -8.62
CA ARG A 1 -4.18 -0.98 -9.55
C ARG A 1 -4.46 -1.34 -11.00
N ALA A 2 -4.09 -2.53 -11.49
CA ALA A 2 -4.41 -2.97 -12.86
C ALA A 2 -5.90 -2.85 -13.19
N PHE A 3 -6.80 -3.39 -12.35
CA PHE A 3 -8.25 -3.27 -12.57
C PHE A 3 -8.76 -1.82 -12.66
N THR A 4 -8.24 -0.91 -11.83
CA THR A 4 -8.58 0.51 -11.94
C THR A 4 -8.16 1.11 -13.29
N ASN A 5 -6.99 0.72 -13.81
CA ASN A 5 -6.51 1.15 -15.11
C ASN A 5 -7.36 0.55 -16.25
N HIS A 6 -7.71 -0.73 -16.15
CA HIS A 6 -8.62 -1.40 -17.08
C HIS A 6 -9.96 -0.66 -17.17
N ARG A 7 -10.59 -0.38 -16.02
CA ARG A 7 -11.81 0.44 -15.95
C ARG A 7 -11.63 1.80 -16.63
N ILE A 8 -10.48 2.47 -16.43
CA ILE A 8 -10.21 3.77 -17.06
C ILE A 8 -10.05 3.63 -18.58
N GLN A 9 -9.41 2.57 -19.07
CA GLN A 9 -9.28 2.29 -20.51
C GLN A 9 -10.66 2.10 -21.14
N VAL A 10 -11.49 1.21 -20.58
CA VAL A 10 -12.88 0.99 -21.03
C VAL A 10 -13.70 2.27 -20.93
N MET A 11 -13.56 3.05 -19.85
CA MET A 11 -14.25 4.32 -19.71
C MET A 11 -13.90 5.34 -20.82
N LYS A 12 -12.68 5.27 -21.37
CA LYS A 12 -12.18 6.15 -22.44
C LYS A 12 -12.56 5.70 -23.85
N THR A 13 -12.97 4.44 -24.05
CA THR A 13 -13.45 3.96 -25.37
C THR A 13 -14.84 4.51 -25.69
N PHE A 14 -15.63 4.85 -24.67
CA PHE A 14 -16.95 5.46 -24.86
C PHE A 14 -16.88 6.91 -25.35
N LYS A 15 -17.86 7.31 -26.17
CA LYS A 15 -18.00 8.69 -26.67
C LYS A 15 -18.17 9.70 -25.52
N LYS A 16 -17.68 10.91 -25.74
CA LYS A 16 -17.86 12.03 -24.79
C LYS A 16 -19.35 12.26 -24.53
N GLY A 17 -19.74 12.23 -23.26
CA GLY A 17 -21.13 12.43 -22.83
C GLY A 17 -21.93 11.15 -22.59
N ASP A 18 -21.40 9.97 -22.97
CA ASP A 18 -22.05 8.68 -22.73
C ASP A 18 -22.32 8.44 -21.24
N ARG A 19 -23.53 7.98 -20.92
CA ARG A 19 -23.96 7.64 -19.56
C ARG A 19 -23.11 6.50 -18.99
N ARG A 20 -22.68 5.53 -19.81
CA ARG A 20 -21.85 4.38 -19.39
C ARG A 20 -20.52 4.83 -18.78
N SER A 21 -19.84 5.75 -19.45
CA SER A 21 -18.59 6.37 -18.95
C SER A 21 -18.82 7.10 -17.62
N LYS A 22 -19.93 7.84 -17.50
CA LYS A 22 -20.30 8.52 -16.24
C LYS A 22 -20.61 7.52 -15.12
N HIS A 23 -21.28 6.41 -15.42
CA HIS A 23 -21.58 5.34 -14.45
C HIS A 23 -20.28 4.70 -13.94
N LEU A 24 -19.39 4.30 -14.84
CA LEU A 24 -18.08 3.75 -14.48
C LEU A 24 -17.24 4.74 -13.67
N LYS A 25 -17.34 6.04 -13.95
CA LYS A 25 -16.65 7.09 -13.18
C LYS A 25 -17.28 7.31 -11.79
N LYS A 26 -18.61 7.27 -11.67
CA LYS A 26 -19.31 7.56 -10.42
C LYS A 26 -19.21 6.41 -9.43
N TYR A 27 -19.42 5.18 -9.90
CA TYR A 27 -19.55 3.99 -9.06
C TYR A 27 -18.26 3.15 -8.98
N TRP A 28 -17.11 3.71 -9.35
CA TRP A 28 -15.83 3.00 -9.35
C TRP A 28 -15.44 2.36 -8.01
N ARG A 29 -15.91 2.94 -6.88
CA ARG A 29 -15.65 2.39 -5.54
C ARG A 29 -16.38 1.07 -5.30
N LEU A 30 -17.57 0.88 -5.88
CA LEU A 30 -18.31 -0.38 -5.75
C LEU A 30 -17.58 -1.52 -6.44
N LEU A 31 -16.94 -1.25 -7.59
CA LEU A 31 -16.12 -2.24 -8.29
C LEU A 31 -14.84 -2.64 -7.52
N GLN A 32 -14.42 -1.86 -6.52
CA GLN A 32 -13.27 -2.17 -5.66
C GLN A 32 -13.65 -2.80 -4.32
N LYS A 33 -14.93 -2.76 -3.97
CA LYS A 33 -15.45 -3.39 -2.77
C LYS A 33 -15.40 -4.92 -2.95
N ASN A 34 -15.21 -5.63 -1.85
CA ASN A 34 -15.26 -7.09 -1.87
C ASN A 34 -16.66 -7.52 -2.34
N ALA A 35 -16.73 -8.47 -3.27
CA ALA A 35 -18.01 -8.91 -3.84
C ALA A 35 -19.01 -9.38 -2.76
N TRP A 36 -18.55 -10.07 -1.72
CA TRP A 36 -19.38 -10.56 -0.62
C TRP A 36 -19.81 -9.47 0.38
N GLU A 37 -19.25 -8.26 0.30
CA GLU A 37 -19.65 -7.12 1.15
C GLU A 37 -20.65 -6.19 0.43
N LEU A 38 -20.94 -6.43 -0.85
CA LEU A 38 -21.89 -5.63 -1.62
C LEU A 38 -23.29 -5.77 -1.01
N ASN A 39 -23.94 -4.64 -0.77
CA ASN A 39 -25.30 -4.63 -0.25
C ASN A 39 -26.27 -5.08 -1.35
N GLY A 40 -26.80 -6.30 -1.23
CA GLY A 40 -27.82 -6.88 -2.09
C GLY A 40 -29.25 -6.80 -1.55
N GLN A 41 -29.46 -6.26 -0.35
CA GLN A 41 -30.77 -6.24 0.31
C GLN A 41 -31.47 -4.89 0.17
N HIS A 42 -30.75 -3.80 0.41
CA HIS A 42 -31.34 -2.47 0.40
C HIS A 42 -31.23 -1.82 -0.97
N ARG A 43 -32.40 -1.56 -1.56
CA ARG A 43 -32.53 -0.77 -2.78
C ARG A 43 -32.66 0.70 -2.44
N TYR A 44 -31.94 1.52 -3.19
CA TYR A 44 -31.95 2.97 -3.04
C TYR A 44 -32.10 3.62 -4.41
N TRP A 45 -32.79 4.76 -4.45
CA TRP A 45 -32.89 5.54 -5.68
C TRP A 45 -31.51 5.93 -6.22
N ARG A 46 -31.28 5.68 -7.52
CA ARG A 46 -30.06 6.04 -8.24
C ARG A 46 -30.42 6.97 -9.39
N PRO A 47 -30.31 8.30 -9.23
CA PRO A 47 -30.69 9.26 -10.28
C PRO A 47 -30.02 9.03 -11.63
N SER A 48 -28.78 8.53 -11.63
CA SER A 48 -28.03 8.21 -12.85
C SER A 48 -28.66 7.07 -13.66
N PHE A 49 -29.27 6.09 -12.98
CA PHE A 49 -29.97 4.97 -13.58
C PHE A 49 -31.49 5.16 -13.66
N ARG A 50 -32.03 6.17 -12.96
CA ARG A 50 -33.48 6.44 -12.82
C ARG A 50 -34.25 5.24 -12.27
N ASP A 51 -33.64 4.52 -11.32
CA ASP A 51 -34.14 3.26 -10.80
C ASP A 51 -33.70 3.04 -9.34
N HIS A 52 -34.40 2.16 -8.63
CA HIS A 52 -34.05 1.72 -7.28
C HIS A 52 -33.16 0.49 -7.34
N LEU A 53 -31.86 0.66 -7.08
CA LEU A 53 -30.86 -0.39 -7.25
C LEU A 53 -30.09 -0.69 -5.98
N THR A 54 -29.76 -1.96 -5.81
CA THR A 54 -28.78 -2.47 -4.86
C THR A 54 -27.35 -2.19 -5.34
N GLU A 55 -26.35 -2.38 -4.46
CA GLU A 55 -24.96 -2.25 -4.88
C GLU A 55 -24.55 -3.36 -5.85
N ALA A 56 -25.05 -4.57 -5.65
CA ALA A 56 -24.81 -5.73 -6.51
C ALA A 56 -25.35 -5.48 -7.93
N GLU A 57 -26.62 -5.07 -8.06
CA GLU A 57 -27.24 -4.77 -9.36
C GLU A 57 -26.51 -3.64 -10.09
N ILE A 58 -25.95 -2.66 -9.37
CA ILE A 58 -25.13 -1.61 -9.98
C ILE A 58 -23.86 -2.21 -10.55
N VAL A 59 -23.14 -3.04 -9.77
CA VAL A 59 -21.92 -3.71 -10.24
C VAL A 59 -22.23 -4.54 -11.48
N ASP A 60 -23.28 -5.36 -11.45
CA ASP A 60 -23.67 -6.19 -12.59
C ASP A 60 -23.94 -5.36 -13.85
N ARG A 61 -24.70 -4.25 -13.71
CA ARG A 61 -24.95 -3.32 -14.82
C ARG A 61 -23.68 -2.64 -15.34
N LEU A 62 -22.69 -2.37 -14.48
CA LEU A 62 -21.40 -1.79 -14.91
C LEU A 62 -20.56 -2.80 -15.68
N LEU A 63 -20.54 -4.06 -15.23
CA LEU A 63 -19.79 -5.14 -15.86
C LEU A 63 -20.43 -5.58 -17.18
N TYR A 64 -21.74 -5.40 -17.33
CA TYR A 64 -22.45 -5.64 -18.60
C TYR A 64 -22.02 -4.70 -19.75
N TYR A 65 -21.37 -3.57 -19.46
CA TYR A 65 -20.96 -2.65 -20.52
C TYR A 65 -19.81 -3.16 -21.38
N ASP A 66 -19.00 -4.08 -20.86
CA ASP A 66 -17.78 -4.57 -21.51
C ASP A 66 -17.37 -5.93 -20.92
N ASP A 67 -17.31 -6.96 -21.77
CA ASP A 67 -17.00 -8.33 -21.34
C ASP A 67 -15.57 -8.48 -20.83
N SER A 68 -14.62 -7.74 -21.41
CA SER A 68 -13.23 -7.72 -20.95
C SER A 68 -13.14 -7.16 -19.52
N LEU A 69 -13.88 -6.08 -19.22
CA LEU A 69 -13.97 -5.51 -17.88
C LEU A 69 -14.56 -6.51 -16.88
N LYS A 70 -15.61 -7.24 -17.28
CA LYS A 70 -16.21 -8.31 -16.47
C LYS A 70 -15.18 -9.38 -16.13
N ARG A 71 -14.44 -9.87 -17.11
CA ARG A 71 -13.39 -10.88 -16.88
C ARG A 71 -12.28 -10.38 -15.96
N GLY A 72 -11.85 -9.13 -16.15
CA GLY A 72 -10.88 -8.48 -15.27
C GLY A 72 -11.38 -8.32 -13.83
N TYR A 73 -12.69 -8.09 -13.64
CA TYR A 73 -13.31 -8.00 -12.33
C TYR A 73 -13.35 -9.36 -11.64
N GLU A 74 -13.75 -10.42 -12.35
CA GLU A 74 -13.78 -11.80 -11.82
C GLU A 74 -12.41 -12.20 -11.28
N VAL A 75 -11.35 -12.05 -12.10
CA VAL A 75 -9.98 -12.36 -11.68
C VAL A 75 -9.58 -11.50 -10.48
N TYR A 76 -9.85 -10.20 -10.52
CA TYR A 76 -9.54 -9.30 -9.41
C TYR A 76 -10.21 -9.74 -8.09
N GLN A 77 -11.49 -10.11 -8.12
CA GLN A 77 -12.24 -10.52 -6.94
C GLN A 77 -11.78 -11.87 -6.39
N VAL A 78 -11.46 -12.83 -7.26
CA VAL A 78 -10.92 -14.14 -6.84
C VAL A 78 -9.60 -13.96 -6.09
N PHE A 79 -8.65 -13.19 -6.65
CA PHE A 79 -7.40 -12.84 -5.98
C PHE A 79 -7.62 -12.10 -4.66
N LEU A 80 -8.54 -11.14 -4.64
CA LEU A 80 -8.87 -10.38 -3.43
C LEU A 80 -9.44 -11.28 -2.33
N SER A 81 -10.28 -12.25 -2.70
CA SER A 81 -10.87 -13.23 -1.78
C SER A 81 -9.81 -14.13 -1.17
N ALA A 82 -8.88 -14.66 -1.97
CA ALA A 82 -7.80 -15.51 -1.50
C ALA A 82 -6.89 -14.78 -0.50
N ILE A 83 -6.58 -13.50 -0.78
CA ILE A 83 -5.78 -12.66 0.12
C ILE A 83 -6.54 -12.37 1.43
N ARG A 84 -7.83 -12.04 1.35
CA ARG A 84 -8.65 -11.73 2.55
C ARG A 84 -8.87 -12.94 3.44
N ARG A 85 -9.03 -14.12 2.86
CA ARG A 85 -9.14 -15.40 3.58
C ARG A 85 -7.78 -15.96 4.03
N GLN A 86 -6.68 -15.30 3.66
CA GLN A 86 -5.32 -15.79 3.89
C GLN A 86 -5.08 -17.20 3.32
N ASP A 87 -5.80 -17.56 2.25
CA ASP A 87 -5.74 -18.87 1.61
C ASP A 87 -4.52 -18.95 0.68
N VAL A 88 -3.41 -19.43 1.24
CA VAL A 88 -2.15 -19.58 0.54
C VAL A 88 -2.23 -20.61 -0.61
N PRO A 89 -2.80 -21.82 -0.42
CA PRO A 89 -2.97 -22.77 -1.51
C PRO A 89 -3.71 -22.18 -2.72
N GLU A 90 -4.86 -21.53 -2.49
CA GLU A 90 -5.65 -20.94 -3.55
C GLU A 90 -4.90 -19.82 -4.27
N PHE A 91 -4.25 -18.92 -3.52
CA PHE A 91 -3.42 -17.86 -4.12
C PHE A 91 -2.32 -18.42 -5.04
N VAL A 92 -1.71 -19.53 -4.67
CA VAL A 92 -0.68 -20.19 -5.49
C VAL A 92 -1.27 -20.85 -6.73
N ALA A 93 -2.46 -21.46 -6.61
CA ALA A 93 -3.16 -22.05 -7.75
C ALA A 93 -3.48 -20.97 -8.79
N LEU A 94 -4.01 -19.83 -8.37
CA LEU A 94 -4.31 -18.68 -9.24
C LEU A 94 -3.08 -18.17 -9.99
N LEU A 95 -1.90 -18.15 -9.34
CA LEU A 95 -0.67 -17.73 -10.03
C LEU A 95 -0.19 -18.69 -11.13
N LYS A 96 -0.68 -19.93 -11.17
CA LYS A 96 -0.34 -20.92 -12.20
C LYS A 96 -1.24 -20.83 -13.43
N GLU A 97 -2.42 -20.23 -13.30
CA GLU A 97 -3.35 -20.05 -14.41
C GLU A 97 -2.79 -19.11 -15.49
N ASP A 98 -3.33 -19.24 -16.69
CA ASP A 98 -3.00 -18.37 -17.82
C ASP A 98 -4.06 -17.27 -17.97
N TYR A 99 -3.62 -16.01 -17.96
CA TYR A 99 -4.47 -14.83 -18.05
C TYR A 99 -4.19 -14.02 -19.32
N LYS A 100 -3.81 -14.68 -20.43
CA LYS A 100 -3.55 -14.03 -21.73
C LYS A 100 -4.73 -13.23 -22.28
N GLU A 101 -5.95 -13.60 -21.93
CA GLU A 101 -7.17 -12.89 -22.35
C GLU A 101 -7.31 -11.51 -21.70
N LEU A 102 -6.61 -11.27 -20.57
CA LEU A 102 -6.61 -9.96 -19.93
C LEU A 102 -5.70 -8.97 -20.66
N PRO A 103 -6.01 -7.67 -20.59
CA PRO A 103 -5.14 -6.64 -21.16
C PRO A 103 -3.69 -6.75 -20.69
N GLU A 104 -2.74 -6.42 -21.57
CA GLU A 104 -1.30 -6.57 -21.35
C GLU A 104 -0.79 -5.90 -20.05
N HIS A 105 -1.42 -4.80 -19.62
CA HIS A 105 -1.04 -4.09 -18.41
C HIS A 105 -1.29 -4.87 -17.10
N TYR A 106 -1.94 -6.05 -17.15
CA TYR A 106 -2.01 -6.98 -16.03
C TYR A 106 -0.74 -7.84 -15.90
N GLN A 107 -0.01 -8.09 -16.99
CA GLN A 107 1.16 -8.97 -16.99
C GLN A 107 2.25 -8.53 -16.00
N PRO A 108 2.61 -7.23 -15.90
CA PRO A 108 3.57 -6.78 -14.89
C PRO A 108 3.12 -7.07 -13.45
N VAL A 109 1.82 -7.04 -13.17
CA VAL A 109 1.27 -7.36 -11.85
C VAL A 109 1.45 -8.84 -11.54
N PHE A 110 1.10 -9.72 -12.48
CA PHE A 110 1.31 -11.16 -12.30
C PHE A 110 2.79 -11.53 -12.20
N THR A 111 3.66 -10.91 -13.01
CA THR A 111 5.12 -11.08 -12.91
C THR A 111 5.63 -10.66 -11.53
N THR A 112 5.12 -9.55 -10.99
CA THR A 112 5.48 -9.08 -9.64
C THR A 112 5.02 -10.07 -8.58
N PHE A 113 3.79 -10.59 -8.67
CA PHE A 113 3.30 -11.61 -7.73
C PHE A 113 4.06 -12.93 -7.82
N LYS A 114 4.44 -13.36 -9.02
CA LYS A 114 5.30 -14.54 -9.23
C LYS A 114 6.70 -14.32 -8.64
N LYS A 115 7.29 -13.14 -8.83
CA LYS A 115 8.60 -12.76 -8.30
C LYS A 115 8.61 -12.77 -6.77
N TYR A 116 7.64 -12.13 -6.13
CA TYR A 116 7.55 -12.00 -4.67
C TYR A 116 6.65 -13.05 -4.01
N ARG A 117 6.45 -14.20 -4.66
CA ARG A 117 5.53 -15.23 -4.18
C ARG A 117 5.85 -15.71 -2.76
N THR A 118 7.14 -15.81 -2.42
CA THR A 118 7.58 -16.36 -1.13
C THR A 118 7.29 -15.40 0.00
N GLU A 119 7.50 -14.12 -0.25
CA GLU A 119 7.25 -13.00 0.65
C GLU A 119 5.76 -12.82 0.87
N ILE A 120 4.96 -12.89 -0.19
CA ILE A 120 3.49 -12.82 -0.10
C ILE A 120 2.96 -14.01 0.72
N LYS A 121 3.45 -15.23 0.48
CA LYS A 121 3.10 -16.41 1.30
C LYS A 121 3.40 -16.19 2.78
N ARG A 122 4.57 -15.62 3.10
CA ARG A 122 4.94 -15.30 4.49
C ARG A 122 4.02 -14.23 5.06
N ALA A 123 3.74 -13.18 4.30
CA ALA A 123 2.87 -12.08 4.70
C ALA A 123 1.42 -12.55 4.99
N LEU A 124 0.90 -13.51 4.23
CA LEU A 124 -0.44 -14.07 4.48
C LEU A 124 -0.51 -14.94 5.74
N ARG A 125 0.61 -15.53 6.19
CA ARG A 125 0.65 -16.39 7.39
C ARG A 125 0.84 -15.61 8.68
N VAL A 126 1.48 -14.44 8.62
CA VAL A 126 1.79 -13.67 9.83
C VAL A 126 0.65 -12.73 10.19
N PRO A 127 0.34 -12.55 11.50
CA PRO A 127 -0.73 -11.65 11.94
C PRO A 127 -0.30 -10.17 12.00
N TYR A 128 0.89 -9.83 11.52
CA TYR A 128 1.43 -8.47 11.63
C TYR A 128 0.82 -7.54 10.58
N SER A 129 0.31 -6.39 11.04
CA SER A 129 -0.16 -5.34 10.15
C SER A 129 1.00 -4.43 9.72
N ASN A 130 0.90 -3.86 8.52
CA ASN A 130 1.84 -2.84 8.04
C ASN A 130 1.62 -1.46 8.71
N GLY A 131 0.60 -1.33 9.56
CA GLY A 131 0.16 -0.06 10.15
C GLY A 131 1.27 0.73 10.87
N PRO A 132 2.06 0.12 11.76
CA PRO A 132 3.16 0.82 12.44
C PRO A 132 4.22 1.38 11.48
N ILE A 133 4.56 0.63 10.42
CA ILE A 133 5.54 1.03 9.40
C ILE A 133 4.97 2.15 8.52
N GLU A 134 3.70 2.06 8.14
CA GLU A 134 3.02 3.12 7.38
C GLU A 134 2.89 4.41 8.18
N CYS A 135 2.55 4.33 9.47
CA CYS A 135 2.53 5.46 10.38
C CYS A 135 3.90 6.16 10.44
N LEU A 136 4.96 5.37 10.60
CA LEU A 136 6.34 5.85 10.54
C LEU A 136 6.66 6.57 9.23
N ASN A 137 6.34 5.95 8.09
CA ASN A 137 6.59 6.52 6.77
C ASN A 137 5.82 7.83 6.56
N ASN A 138 4.58 7.91 7.04
CA ASN A 138 3.78 9.13 6.96
C ASN A 138 4.36 10.25 7.83
N HIS A 139 4.80 9.95 9.04
CA HIS A 139 5.49 10.93 9.88
C HIS A 139 6.78 11.46 9.24
N ILE A 140 7.61 10.58 8.69
CA ILE A 140 8.85 10.95 8.00
C ILE A 140 8.54 11.87 6.79
N LYS A 141 7.47 11.58 6.05
CA LYS A 141 6.98 12.43 4.95
C LYS A 141 6.44 13.78 5.43
N VAL A 142 5.72 13.82 6.55
CA VAL A 142 5.25 15.08 7.17
C VAL A 142 6.45 15.93 7.59
N LEU A 143 7.42 15.34 8.27
CA LEU A 143 8.63 16.01 8.71
C LEU A 143 9.40 16.62 7.54
N LYS A 144 9.57 15.87 6.45
CA LYS A 144 10.22 16.36 5.23
C LYS A 144 9.47 17.56 4.61
N ARG A 145 8.13 17.53 4.61
CA ARG A 145 7.29 18.63 4.08
C ARG A 145 7.39 19.90 4.93
N ILE A 146 7.31 19.76 6.25
CA ILE A 146 7.40 20.91 7.18
C ILE A 146 8.77 21.58 7.11
N ALA A 147 9.83 20.79 6.93
CA ALA A 147 11.19 21.32 6.82
C ALA A 147 11.52 21.95 5.45
N TYR A 148 10.59 21.90 4.47
CA TYR A 148 10.85 22.29 3.08
C TYR A 148 12.05 21.56 2.45
N GLY A 149 12.28 20.32 2.88
CA GLY A 149 13.44 19.52 2.50
C GLY A 149 14.66 19.72 3.41
N PHE A 150 15.61 18.78 3.33
CA PHE A 150 16.85 18.83 4.09
C PHE A 150 18.02 18.84 3.11
N ARG A 151 18.98 19.75 3.31
CA ARG A 151 20.22 19.81 2.52
C ARG A 151 21.21 18.70 2.93
N ASN A 152 21.20 18.32 4.21
CA ASN A 152 22.07 17.30 4.78
C ASN A 152 21.25 16.11 5.28
N PHE A 153 21.59 14.90 4.82
CA PHE A 153 20.94 13.66 5.24
C PHE A 153 21.16 13.36 6.73
N GLN A 154 22.32 13.71 7.28
CA GLN A 154 22.61 13.49 8.69
C GLN A 154 21.64 14.28 9.58
N ASN A 155 21.42 15.56 9.28
CA ASN A 155 20.46 16.40 9.98
C ASN A 155 19.03 15.86 9.84
N TYR A 156 18.69 15.31 8.68
CA TYR A 156 17.38 14.68 8.47
C TYR A 156 17.19 13.44 9.35
N ARG A 157 18.20 12.56 9.38
CA ARG A 157 18.23 11.36 10.20
C ARG A 157 18.10 11.70 11.67
N GLU A 158 18.89 12.66 12.16
CA GLU A 158 18.87 13.13 13.55
C GLU A 158 17.49 13.68 13.93
N ARG A 159 16.88 14.48 13.05
CA ARG A 159 15.54 15.02 13.27
C ARG A 159 14.46 13.93 13.36
N ILE A 160 14.55 12.88 12.53
CA ILE A 160 13.63 11.73 12.60
C ILE A 160 13.74 11.03 13.96
N PHE A 161 14.96 10.79 14.43
CA PHE A 161 15.19 10.11 15.71
C PHE A 161 14.80 10.97 16.92
N LEU A 162 15.01 12.30 16.84
CA LEU A 162 14.60 13.26 17.87
C LEU A 162 13.08 13.26 18.03
N TYR A 163 12.34 13.31 16.93
CA TYR A 163 10.87 13.26 16.94
C TYR A 163 10.32 11.94 17.51
N ARG A 164 11.06 10.83 17.36
CA ARG A 164 10.67 9.52 17.90
C ARG A 164 11.06 9.33 19.38
N GLY A 165 11.60 10.35 20.05
CA GLY A 165 12.00 10.28 21.46
C GLY A 165 13.17 9.32 21.72
N LYS A 166 13.93 8.92 20.69
CA LYS A 166 15.05 7.96 20.83
C LYS A 166 16.37 8.61 21.28
N TYR A 167 16.43 9.94 21.40
CA TYR A 167 17.61 10.67 21.85
C TYR A 167 17.47 11.22 23.26
N PHE A 168 17.35 10.34 24.26
CA PHE A 168 17.79 10.64 25.64
C PHE A 168 18.23 9.36 26.39
N LYS A 169 18.96 8.45 25.73
CA LYS A 169 19.85 7.54 26.47
C LYS A 169 21.27 8.06 26.32
N LYS A 170 21.74 8.85 27.28
CA LYS A 170 23.19 9.04 27.51
C LYS A 170 23.77 7.64 27.69
N THR A 171 24.54 7.15 26.73
CA THR A 171 25.49 6.06 27.00
C THR A 171 26.47 6.61 28.03
N LYS A 172 26.37 6.16 29.29
CA LYS A 172 27.34 6.48 30.33
C LYS A 172 28.66 5.76 30.02
N ASN A 173 29.41 6.26 29.04
CA ASN A 173 30.83 5.93 28.87
C ASN A 173 31.60 7.25 28.96
N THR A 174 31.71 7.79 30.17
CA THR A 174 32.83 8.68 30.51
C THR A 174 33.83 7.80 31.22
N THR A 175 34.80 7.30 30.46
CA THR A 175 36.03 6.70 30.95
C THR A 175 36.61 7.58 32.03
N GLN A 176 36.85 7.02 33.21
CA GLN A 176 37.57 7.70 34.28
C GLN A 176 38.94 8.10 33.74
N LEU A 177 39.16 9.40 33.51
CA LEU A 177 40.50 9.96 33.38
C LEU A 177 41.16 9.81 34.75
N THR A 178 41.87 8.70 34.93
CA THR A 178 42.77 8.46 36.06
C THR A 178 43.77 9.61 36.12
N LYS A 179 43.65 10.44 37.16
CA LYS A 179 44.69 11.40 37.54
C LYS A 179 45.91 10.62 38.05
N ALA A 180 46.82 10.25 37.15
CA ALA A 180 48.18 9.90 37.54
C ALA A 180 48.97 11.22 37.61
N ARG A 181 49.15 11.76 38.82
CA ARG A 181 50.13 12.83 39.08
C ARG A 181 51.51 12.19 39.04
N THR A 182 52.26 12.47 37.98
CA THR A 182 53.70 12.19 37.92
C THR A 182 54.41 13.13 38.89
N THR A 183 55.07 12.55 39.88
CA THR A 183 56.05 13.19 40.77
C THR A 183 57.24 13.71 39.96
N THR A 184 57.46 15.02 39.96
CA THR A 184 58.75 15.61 39.55
C THR A 184 59.52 15.97 40.81
N ARG A 185 60.60 15.23 41.07
CA ARG A 185 61.60 15.52 42.08
C ARG A 185 62.90 15.84 41.35
N LEU A 186 63.29 17.12 41.33
CA LEU A 186 64.66 17.55 41.05
C LEU A 186 64.96 18.76 41.94
N ASP A 187 65.18 18.46 43.23
CA ASP A 187 66.08 19.25 44.05
C ASP A 187 67.51 18.85 43.70
N LYS A 188 68.35 19.87 43.47
CA LYS A 188 69.82 19.99 43.49
C LYS A 188 70.14 21.09 42.47
N ILE A 189 70.78 22.20 42.82
CA ILE A 189 72.13 22.28 43.37
C ILE A 189 72.27 23.61 44.15
N ALA A 190 72.82 23.53 45.36
CA ALA A 190 73.58 24.60 45.99
C ALA A 190 75.06 24.27 45.84
N VAL A 191 75.83 25.14 45.19
CA VAL A 191 77.19 25.62 45.53
C VAL A 191 77.31 27.01 44.93
#